data_AF-A0A1X0NVY6-F1
#
_entry.id   AF-A0A1X0NVY6-F1
#
_cell.length_a   1.000
_cell.length_b   1.000
_cell.length_c   1.000
_cell.angle_alpha   90.00
_cell.angle_beta   90.00
_cell.angle_gamma   90.00
#
_symmetry.space_group_name_H-M   'P 1'
#
loop_
_entity.id
_entity.type
_entity.pdbx_description
1 polymer ?
#
loop_
_entity_poly.entity_id
_entity_poly.type
_entity_poly.pdbx_seq_one_letter_code
_entity_poly.pdbx_strand_id
1 'polypeptide(L)'
;MTQLHSIASLDYGDGRTCVCRICECGKHKCAEVKLPFFGETTYRDEYVPKKTERDALRRARAAVFPTKAEPGHFKTTKQEAWEPLEGKVVRPAQSFKPRAVLGEPLPFSATTTHRNDFPGHMPEHERARYKQEPLPKLKGIYETTNGAMQAPINKCLEEGALPKPPKSFRGDESLGQAVPFDGIASYTADYPPKQPLFPPKTRQAQERAEIPETRDFETTQSDAYRVPPHRLRHVCPSSLVPKRAPSVDGHFKLSVYDIPSGDILD
;
A
#
# COMPACT_ATOMS: atom_id res chain seq x y z
N MET A 1 -24.79 65.49 -51.91
CA MET A 1 -23.86 66.61 -52.18
C MET A 1 -24.48 67.87 -51.60
N THR A 2 -24.13 68.20 -50.36
CA THR A 2 -24.59 69.41 -49.68
C THR A 2 -23.35 70.26 -49.42
N GLN A 3 -23.18 71.30 -50.24
CA GLN A 3 -22.13 72.30 -50.08
C GLN A 3 -22.36 73.04 -48.77
N LEU A 4 -21.48 72.82 -47.79
CA LEU A 4 -21.40 73.66 -46.61
C LEU A 4 -20.64 74.93 -47.03
N HIS A 5 -21.35 76.05 -47.14
CA HIS A 5 -20.73 77.35 -47.28
C HIS A 5 -19.93 77.64 -46.01
N SER A 6 -18.60 77.63 -46.14
CA SER A 6 -17.67 78.06 -45.10
C SER A 6 -17.93 79.53 -44.80
N ILE A 7 -18.52 79.81 -43.63
CA ILE A 7 -18.61 81.15 -43.04
C ILE A 7 -17.20 81.52 -42.56
N ALA A 8 -16.32 81.82 -43.51
CA ALA A 8 -14.93 82.19 -43.28
C ALA A 8 -14.73 83.62 -43.80
N SER A 9 -15.23 84.59 -43.04
CA SER A 9 -14.87 86.02 -43.04
C SER A 9 -15.99 86.83 -42.38
N LEU A 10 -16.19 86.64 -41.08
CA LEU A 10 -16.84 87.64 -40.25
C LEU A 10 -15.75 88.28 -39.43
N ASP A 11 -15.28 89.45 -39.90
CA ASP A 11 -14.39 90.36 -39.21
C ASP A 11 -15.07 90.85 -37.92
N TYR A 12 -15.05 90.02 -36.88
CA TYR A 12 -15.44 90.39 -35.52
C TYR A 12 -14.31 91.22 -34.90
N GLY A 13 -14.12 92.44 -35.40
CA GLY A 13 -13.03 93.32 -34.94
C GLY A 13 -13.42 94.79 -34.84
N ASP A 14 -14.18 95.31 -35.79
CA ASP A 14 -14.63 96.70 -35.76
C ASP A 14 -16.12 96.75 -35.42
N GLY A 15 -16.43 97.11 -34.17
CA GLY A 15 -17.79 97.32 -33.65
C GLY A 15 -18.56 98.49 -34.30
N ARG A 16 -18.33 98.76 -35.57
CA ARG A 16 -18.89 99.86 -36.37
C ARG A 16 -19.84 99.41 -37.48
N THR A 17 -19.91 98.10 -37.79
CA THR A 17 -20.84 97.59 -38.81
C THR A 17 -21.89 96.67 -38.17
N CYS A 18 -23.15 97.09 -38.17
CA CYS A 18 -24.27 96.22 -37.80
C CYS A 18 -24.38 95.04 -38.78
N VAL A 19 -24.62 93.83 -38.26
CA VAL A 19 -24.77 92.59 -39.05
C VAL A 19 -25.93 92.70 -40.06
N CYS A 20 -26.94 93.49 -39.75
CA CYS A 20 -28.00 93.88 -40.66
C CYS A 20 -27.57 95.15 -41.42
N ARG A 21 -27.10 95.02 -42.68
CA ARG A 21 -26.72 96.10 -43.61
C ARG A 21 -27.87 97.06 -44.00
N ILE A 22 -28.91 97.19 -43.18
CA ILE A 22 -30.18 97.88 -43.46
C ILE A 22 -30.39 99.09 -42.52
N CYS A 23 -29.57 99.29 -41.48
CA CYS A 23 -29.71 100.43 -40.57
C CYS A 23 -28.65 101.51 -40.79
N GLU A 24 -29.14 102.71 -41.13
CA GLU A 24 -28.37 103.96 -41.22
C GLU A 24 -28.34 104.74 -39.89
N CYS A 25 -28.95 104.17 -38.86
CA CYS A 25 -29.33 104.83 -37.61
C CYS A 25 -28.26 104.81 -36.49
N GLY A 26 -27.15 104.07 -36.64
CA GLY A 26 -25.96 104.11 -35.76
C GLY A 26 -26.13 103.84 -34.25
N LYS A 27 -27.35 103.65 -33.74
CA LYS A 27 -27.66 103.59 -32.29
C LYS A 27 -28.72 102.55 -31.91
N HIS A 28 -28.79 101.42 -32.61
CA HIS A 28 -29.57 100.29 -32.10
C HIS A 28 -28.62 99.20 -31.61
N LYS A 29 -28.79 98.79 -30.36
CA LYS A 29 -28.24 97.52 -29.87
C LYS A 29 -29.17 96.43 -30.40
N CYS A 30 -28.69 95.57 -31.29
CA CYS A 30 -29.47 94.39 -31.68
C CYS A 30 -29.81 93.60 -30.42
N ALA A 31 -31.07 93.19 -30.30
CA ALA A 31 -31.52 92.35 -29.20
C ALA A 31 -30.62 91.12 -29.10
N GLU A 32 -30.07 90.87 -27.90
CA GLU A 32 -29.13 89.79 -27.65
C GLU A 32 -29.73 88.45 -28.09
N VAL A 33 -29.31 87.97 -29.25
CA VAL A 33 -29.66 86.62 -29.70
C VAL A 33 -28.88 85.68 -28.79
N LYS A 34 -29.56 85.15 -27.76
CA LYS A 34 -29.03 84.08 -26.91
C LYS A 34 -28.95 82.80 -27.73
N LEU A 35 -27.90 82.68 -28.53
CA LEU A 35 -27.54 81.42 -29.16
C LEU A 35 -27.11 80.45 -28.05
N PRO A 36 -27.78 79.30 -27.91
CA PRO A 36 -27.35 78.30 -26.94
C PRO A 36 -25.94 77.82 -27.30
N PHE A 37 -25.08 77.73 -26.29
CA PHE A 37 -23.70 77.30 -26.45
C PHE A 37 -23.65 75.80 -26.77
N PHE A 38 -23.25 75.45 -27.99
CA PHE A 38 -22.99 74.08 -28.43
C PHE A 38 -21.49 73.76 -28.44
N GLY A 39 -20.82 74.02 -27.31
CA GLY A 39 -19.42 73.60 -27.12
C GLY A 39 -19.35 72.37 -26.24
N GLU A 40 -19.31 71.19 -26.85
CA GLU A 40 -18.93 69.96 -26.14
C GLU A 40 -17.40 69.85 -26.18
N THR A 41 -16.78 69.76 -25.00
CA THR A 41 -15.33 69.52 -24.91
C THR A 41 -15.06 68.07 -25.28
N THR A 42 -13.98 67.80 -26.03
CA THR A 42 -13.57 66.42 -26.38
C THR A 42 -13.43 65.50 -25.17
N TYR A 43 -13.10 66.08 -24.00
CA TYR A 43 -13.05 65.35 -22.73
C TYR A 43 -14.37 64.67 -22.36
N ARG A 44 -15.52 65.30 -22.66
CA ARG A 44 -16.84 64.75 -22.32
C ARG A 44 -17.22 63.57 -23.21
N ASP A 45 -16.75 63.57 -24.46
CA ASP A 45 -16.96 62.49 -25.42
C ASP A 45 -15.98 61.33 -25.20
N GLU A 46 -14.74 61.62 -24.82
CA GLU A 46 -13.71 60.61 -24.61
C GLU A 46 -13.84 59.88 -23.25
N TYR A 47 -14.33 60.58 -22.23
CA TYR A 47 -14.44 60.06 -20.86
C TYR A 47 -15.90 59.81 -20.44
N VAL A 48 -16.65 59.14 -21.32
CA VAL A 48 -17.95 58.58 -20.96
C VAL A 48 -17.75 57.47 -19.90
N PRO A 49 -18.59 57.39 -18.86
CA PRO A 49 -18.51 56.31 -17.87
C PRO A 49 -18.59 54.94 -18.56
N LYS A 50 -17.44 54.25 -18.61
CA LYS A 50 -17.33 52.91 -19.19
C LYS A 50 -18.07 51.95 -18.27
N LYS A 51 -19.13 51.34 -18.77
CA LYS A 51 -19.77 50.21 -18.09
C LYS A 51 -18.81 49.03 -18.19
N THR A 52 -18.15 48.71 -17.10
CA THR A 52 -17.49 47.42 -16.98
C THR A 52 -18.59 46.38 -16.90
N GLU A 53 -18.73 45.54 -17.93
CA GLU A 53 -19.41 44.26 -17.75
C GLU A 53 -18.65 43.57 -16.63
N ARG A 54 -19.27 43.50 -15.43
CA ARG A 54 -18.78 42.59 -14.41
C ARG A 54 -18.95 41.22 -15.02
N ASP A 55 -17.86 40.72 -15.61
CA ASP A 55 -17.72 39.33 -16.03
C ASP A 55 -18.40 38.50 -14.97
N ALA A 56 -19.42 37.77 -15.44
CA ALA A 56 -20.36 37.00 -14.68
C ALA A 56 -19.70 36.44 -13.42
N LEU A 57 -20.38 36.61 -12.28
CA LEU A 57 -20.09 35.95 -10.99
C LEU A 57 -19.12 34.82 -11.22
N ARG A 58 -17.86 34.98 -10.77
CA ARG A 58 -16.83 33.94 -10.78
C ARG A 58 -17.54 32.60 -10.76
N ARG A 59 -17.67 31.93 -11.92
CA ARG A 59 -18.20 30.57 -11.93
C ARG A 59 -17.37 29.89 -10.87
N ALA A 60 -18.01 29.41 -9.81
CA ALA A 60 -17.32 28.66 -8.77
C ALA A 60 -16.41 27.72 -9.55
N ARG A 61 -15.09 27.87 -9.38
CA ARG A 61 -14.14 27.02 -10.08
C ARG A 61 -14.63 25.62 -9.77
N ALA A 62 -15.22 24.95 -10.76
CA ALA A 62 -15.66 23.59 -10.57
C ALA A 62 -14.38 22.90 -10.16
N ALA A 63 -14.31 22.46 -8.90
CA ALA A 63 -13.22 21.65 -8.47
C ALA A 63 -13.24 20.49 -9.45
N VAL A 64 -12.26 20.47 -10.37
CA VAL A 64 -11.98 19.32 -11.19
C VAL A 64 -11.39 18.32 -10.21
N PHE A 65 -12.26 17.74 -9.39
CA PHE A 65 -11.96 16.48 -8.78
C PHE A 65 -11.65 15.58 -9.97
N PRO A 66 -10.52 14.86 -9.98
CA PRO A 66 -10.31 13.81 -10.96
C PRO A 66 -11.58 12.96 -10.90
N THR A 67 -12.37 13.01 -11.98
CA THR A 67 -13.64 12.32 -12.03
C THR A 67 -13.35 10.88 -11.68
N LYS A 68 -14.21 10.26 -10.86
CA LYS A 68 -14.12 8.82 -10.62
C LYS A 68 -13.99 8.19 -12.00
N ALA A 69 -12.87 7.52 -12.25
CA ALA A 69 -12.58 6.97 -13.56
C ALA A 69 -13.82 6.19 -14.02
N GLU A 70 -14.20 6.36 -15.29
CA GLU A 70 -15.40 5.71 -15.81
C GLU A 70 -15.41 4.23 -15.41
N PRO A 71 -16.56 3.66 -14.99
CA PRO A 71 -16.62 2.28 -14.53
C PRO A 71 -16.16 1.30 -15.62
N GLY A 72 -14.85 1.01 -15.67
CA GLY A 72 -14.22 0.30 -16.79
C GLY A 72 -12.84 0.82 -17.21
N HIS A 73 -12.47 2.06 -16.87
CA HIS A 73 -11.23 2.70 -17.34
C HIS A 73 -9.94 1.96 -16.90
N PHE A 74 -9.98 1.21 -15.80
CA PHE A 74 -8.85 0.41 -15.33
C PHE A 74 -8.95 -1.08 -15.70
N LYS A 75 -9.92 -1.47 -16.51
CA LYS A 75 -10.00 -2.85 -16.99
C LYS A 75 -8.87 -3.08 -17.98
N THR A 76 -8.04 -4.07 -17.69
CA THR A 76 -7.03 -4.51 -18.66
C THR A 76 -7.71 -5.31 -19.76
N THR A 77 -7.13 -5.35 -20.96
CA THR A 77 -7.67 -6.13 -22.10
C THR A 77 -7.92 -7.61 -21.74
N LYS A 78 -7.18 -8.15 -20.77
CA LYS A 78 -7.37 -9.50 -20.23
C LYS A 78 -8.63 -9.64 -19.38
N GLN A 79 -9.04 -8.59 -18.66
CA GLN A 79 -10.26 -8.58 -17.85
C GLN A 79 -11.51 -8.35 -18.70
N GLU A 80 -11.41 -7.58 -19.79
CA GLU A 80 -12.51 -7.45 -20.76
C GLU A 80 -12.72 -8.73 -21.58
N ALA A 81 -11.64 -9.43 -21.92
CA ALA A 81 -11.70 -10.70 -22.63
C ALA A 81 -12.02 -11.91 -21.73
N TRP A 82 -12.16 -11.71 -20.42
CA TRP A 82 -12.53 -12.78 -19.50
C TRP A 82 -14.04 -12.98 -19.51
N GLU A 83 -14.53 -13.79 -20.46
CA GLU A 83 -15.87 -14.34 -20.39
C GLU A 83 -15.94 -15.31 -19.19
N PRO A 84 -16.78 -15.04 -18.17
CA PRO A 84 -17.02 -16.01 -17.12
C PRO A 84 -17.62 -17.28 -17.75
N LEU A 85 -16.94 -18.41 -17.62
CA LEU A 85 -17.42 -19.73 -18.08
C LEU A 85 -18.57 -20.28 -17.20
N GLU A 86 -19.29 -19.40 -16.50
CA GLU A 86 -20.44 -19.77 -15.69
C GLU A 86 -21.58 -20.19 -16.63
N GLY A 87 -21.92 -21.49 -16.60
CA GLY A 87 -23.01 -22.07 -17.41
C GLY A 87 -22.58 -22.74 -18.72
N LYS A 88 -21.32 -22.61 -19.15
CA LYS A 88 -20.78 -23.49 -20.20
C LYS A 88 -20.42 -24.83 -19.54
N VAL A 89 -21.15 -25.89 -19.88
CA VAL A 89 -20.83 -27.26 -19.44
C VAL A 89 -19.49 -27.65 -20.06
N VAL A 90 -18.39 -27.30 -19.38
CA VAL A 90 -17.05 -27.76 -19.74
C VAL A 90 -17.03 -29.25 -19.46
N ARG A 91 -17.39 -30.04 -20.48
CA ARG A 91 -17.21 -31.49 -20.41
C ARG A 91 -15.70 -31.72 -20.25
N PRO A 92 -15.27 -32.39 -19.18
CA PRO A 92 -13.88 -32.81 -19.07
C PRO A 92 -13.50 -33.52 -20.35
N ALA A 93 -12.35 -33.17 -20.93
CA ALA A 93 -11.85 -33.85 -22.12
C ALA A 93 -11.88 -35.35 -21.83
N GLN A 94 -12.69 -36.10 -22.60
CA GLN A 94 -12.76 -37.55 -22.46
C GLN A 94 -11.41 -38.10 -22.92
N SER A 95 -10.47 -38.24 -21.98
CA SER A 95 -9.22 -38.94 -22.24
C SER A 95 -9.61 -40.35 -22.65
N PHE A 96 -9.33 -40.72 -23.90
CA PHE A 96 -9.40 -42.11 -24.33
C PHE A 96 -8.38 -42.89 -23.50
N LYS A 97 -8.84 -43.52 -22.41
CA LYS A 97 -8.04 -44.47 -21.66
C LYS A 97 -8.14 -45.77 -22.46
N PRO A 98 -7.12 -46.18 -23.23
CA PRO A 98 -7.16 -47.48 -23.88
C PRO A 98 -7.47 -48.51 -22.80
N ARG A 99 -8.54 -49.28 -23.03
CA ARG A 99 -8.95 -50.32 -22.10
C ARG A 99 -7.80 -51.30 -22.03
N ALA A 100 -7.04 -51.26 -20.93
CA ALA A 100 -5.99 -52.22 -20.65
C ALA A 100 -6.65 -53.57 -20.33
N VAL A 101 -7.18 -54.23 -21.36
CA VAL A 101 -7.48 -55.66 -21.31
C VAL A 101 -6.15 -56.35 -21.60
N LEU A 102 -5.21 -56.23 -20.66
CA LEU A 102 -4.22 -57.28 -20.50
C LEU A 102 -5.01 -58.42 -19.87
N GLY A 103 -5.64 -59.25 -20.72
CA GLY A 103 -6.05 -60.56 -20.25
C GLY A 103 -4.82 -61.19 -19.60
N GLU A 104 -4.96 -61.69 -18.38
CA GLU A 104 -3.88 -62.45 -17.76
C GLU A 104 -3.43 -63.50 -18.78
N PRO A 105 -2.13 -63.58 -19.12
CA PRO A 105 -1.68 -64.56 -20.09
C PRO A 105 -2.10 -65.92 -19.57
N LEU A 106 -3.02 -66.59 -20.28
CA LEU A 106 -3.47 -67.92 -19.90
C LEU A 106 -2.22 -68.79 -19.73
N PRO A 107 -2.10 -69.53 -18.61
CA PRO A 107 -0.90 -70.30 -18.35
C PRO A 107 -0.70 -71.31 -19.48
N PHE A 108 0.43 -71.19 -20.17
CA PHE A 108 0.78 -72.11 -21.24
C PHE A 108 1.17 -73.47 -20.66
N SER A 109 0.31 -74.46 -20.82
CA SER A 109 0.55 -75.84 -20.39
C SER A 109 1.41 -76.59 -21.42
N ALA A 110 2.70 -76.22 -21.54
CA ALA A 110 3.68 -76.96 -22.35
C ALA A 110 4.33 -78.10 -21.57
N THR A 111 3.53 -79.04 -21.10
CA THR A 111 4.03 -80.33 -20.63
C THR A 111 3.96 -81.31 -21.79
N THR A 112 5.12 -81.65 -22.36
CA THR A 112 5.22 -82.78 -23.30
C THR A 112 5.21 -84.09 -22.51
N THR A 113 4.78 -85.19 -23.13
CA THR A 113 4.80 -86.52 -22.51
C THR A 113 6.19 -86.87 -21.99
N HIS A 114 7.23 -86.55 -22.77
CA HIS A 114 8.62 -86.73 -22.37
C HIS A 114 9.00 -85.99 -21.07
N ARG A 115 8.44 -84.81 -20.80
CA ARG A 115 8.73 -84.06 -19.56
C ARG A 115 8.05 -84.69 -18.34
N ASN A 116 6.92 -85.37 -18.54
CA ASN A 116 6.18 -86.05 -17.47
C ASN A 116 6.73 -87.46 -17.20
N ASP A 117 7.19 -88.15 -18.24
CA ASP A 117 7.62 -89.56 -18.15
C ASP A 117 9.04 -89.71 -17.57
N PHE A 118 9.88 -88.67 -17.66
CA PHE A 118 11.28 -88.69 -17.22
C PHE A 118 11.58 -87.57 -16.20
N PRO A 119 11.01 -87.63 -14.98
CA PRO A 119 11.45 -86.75 -13.90
C PRO A 119 12.91 -87.05 -13.56
N GLY A 120 13.66 -86.05 -13.13
CA GLY A 120 15.05 -86.23 -12.70
C GLY A 120 15.13 -87.21 -11.53
N HIS A 121 15.44 -88.47 -11.81
CA HIS A 121 15.56 -89.50 -10.78
C HIS A 121 16.89 -89.31 -10.04
N MET A 122 16.80 -88.94 -8.75
CA MET A 122 17.96 -88.96 -7.86
C MET A 122 18.05 -90.36 -7.24
N PRO A 123 19.12 -91.14 -7.52
CA PRO A 123 19.30 -92.44 -6.91
C PRO A 123 19.52 -92.28 -5.42
N GLU A 124 18.81 -93.05 -4.62
CA GLU A 124 19.04 -93.08 -3.17
C GLU A 124 20.37 -93.80 -2.91
N HIS A 125 21.39 -93.03 -2.53
CA HIS A 125 22.71 -93.57 -2.20
C HIS A 125 22.72 -94.08 -0.76
N GLU A 126 22.28 -95.32 -0.55
CA GLU A 126 22.51 -96.04 0.69
C GLU A 126 24.00 -96.39 0.85
N ARG A 127 24.82 -95.39 1.20
CA ARG A 127 26.21 -95.63 1.59
C ARG A 127 26.21 -96.37 2.92
N ALA A 128 26.36 -97.68 2.88
CA ALA A 128 26.56 -98.50 4.06
C ALA A 128 27.77 -97.95 4.85
N ARG A 129 27.53 -97.37 6.02
CA ARG A 129 28.60 -96.93 6.92
C ARG A 129 29.16 -98.17 7.62
N TYR A 130 30.36 -98.57 7.22
CA TYR A 130 31.09 -99.64 7.90
C TYR A 130 31.40 -99.19 9.33
N LYS A 131 30.78 -99.83 10.33
CA LYS A 131 31.12 -99.62 11.74
C LYS A 131 32.41 -100.38 12.00
N GLN A 132 33.52 -99.66 12.14
CA GLN A 132 34.79 -100.27 12.51
C GLN A 132 34.69 -100.77 13.95
N GLU A 133 34.76 -102.08 14.15
CA GLU A 133 34.81 -102.65 15.50
C GLU A 133 36.12 -102.21 16.19
N PRO A 134 36.06 -101.71 17.43
CA PRO A 134 37.26 -101.31 18.15
C PRO A 134 38.12 -102.55 18.41
N LEU A 135 39.39 -102.47 18.00
CA LEU A 135 40.38 -103.53 18.24
C LEU A 135 40.38 -103.90 19.74
N PRO A 136 40.28 -105.21 20.08
CA PRO A 136 40.34 -105.66 21.46
C PRO A 136 41.65 -105.22 22.11
N LYS A 137 41.57 -104.28 23.05
CA LYS A 137 42.74 -103.87 23.84
C LYS A 137 43.09 -105.00 24.80
N LEU A 138 44.29 -105.57 24.66
CA LEU A 138 44.85 -106.49 25.65
C LEU A 138 44.96 -105.76 26.99
N LYS A 139 44.40 -106.37 28.05
CA LYS A 139 44.51 -105.83 29.41
C LYS A 139 45.95 -106.02 29.87
N GLY A 140 46.70 -104.93 29.91
CA GLY A 140 48.08 -104.89 30.40
C GLY A 140 48.37 -103.55 31.07
N ILE A 141 49.22 -103.58 32.09
CA ILE A 141 49.83 -102.37 32.64
C ILE A 141 50.96 -102.04 31.68
N TYR A 142 50.70 -101.14 30.73
CA TYR A 142 51.74 -100.64 29.87
C TYR A 142 52.56 -99.62 30.67
N GLU A 143 53.82 -99.94 30.96
CA GLU A 143 54.80 -98.96 31.44
C GLU A 143 55.07 -97.97 30.30
N THR A 144 54.20 -96.96 30.20
CA THR A 144 54.39 -95.88 29.24
C THR A 144 55.37 -94.88 29.84
N THR A 145 56.35 -94.45 29.05
CA THR A 145 57.33 -93.41 29.42
C THR A 145 56.68 -92.06 29.71
N ASN A 146 55.37 -91.92 29.50
CA ASN A 146 54.58 -90.74 29.81
C ASN A 146 54.74 -90.28 31.26
N GLY A 147 54.81 -91.19 32.24
CA GLY A 147 54.99 -90.81 33.64
C GLY A 147 56.34 -90.12 33.89
N ALA A 148 57.43 -90.70 33.36
CA ALA A 148 58.78 -90.14 33.46
C ALA A 148 58.93 -88.83 32.68
N MET A 149 58.27 -88.72 31.52
CA MET A 149 58.27 -87.53 30.68
C MET A 149 57.44 -86.38 31.25
N GLN A 150 56.34 -86.68 31.96
CA GLN A 150 55.46 -85.68 32.57
C GLN A 150 55.96 -85.21 33.94
N ALA A 151 56.74 -86.03 34.66
CA ALA A 151 57.32 -85.66 35.96
C ALA A 151 58.09 -84.31 35.96
N PRO A 152 59.01 -84.01 35.01
CA PRO A 152 59.68 -82.71 34.98
C PRO A 152 58.73 -81.56 34.62
N ILE A 153 57.76 -81.80 33.74
CA ILE A 153 56.75 -80.79 33.36
C ILE A 153 55.89 -80.41 34.57
N ASN A 154 55.47 -81.42 35.35
CA ASN A 154 54.68 -81.23 36.57
C ASN A 154 55.49 -80.48 37.64
N LYS A 155 56.77 -80.81 37.82
CA LYS A 155 57.68 -80.06 38.72
C LYS A 155 57.80 -78.59 38.31
N CYS A 156 58.00 -78.30 37.02
CA CYS A 156 58.05 -76.92 36.54
C CYS A 156 56.72 -76.16 36.69
N LEU A 157 55.59 -76.88 36.68
CA LEU A 157 54.25 -76.34 36.92
C LEU A 157 54.04 -76.01 38.41
N GLU A 158 54.48 -76.89 39.30
CA GLU A 158 54.43 -76.72 40.76
C GLU A 158 55.36 -75.59 41.24
N GLU A 159 56.56 -75.50 40.66
CA GLU A 159 57.54 -74.45 40.94
C GLU A 159 57.16 -73.09 40.32
N GLY A 160 56.13 -73.05 39.47
CA GLY A 160 55.64 -71.82 38.83
C GLY A 160 56.61 -71.22 37.80
N ALA A 161 57.61 -71.99 37.36
CA ALA A 161 58.59 -71.60 36.34
C ALA A 161 57.98 -71.57 34.92
N LEU A 162 56.84 -72.26 34.72
CA LEU A 162 56.10 -72.21 33.46
C LEU A 162 55.24 -70.94 33.39
N PRO A 163 55.33 -70.18 32.29
CA PRO A 163 54.46 -69.02 32.09
C PRO A 163 53.02 -69.50 32.09
N LYS A 164 52.21 -68.95 33.01
CA LYS A 164 50.76 -69.21 33.00
C LYS A 164 50.26 -68.82 31.60
N PRO A 165 49.51 -69.70 30.91
CA PRO A 165 48.94 -69.32 29.62
C PRO A 165 48.20 -68.00 29.83
N PRO A 166 48.36 -67.02 28.92
CA PRO A 166 47.70 -65.74 29.07
C PRO A 166 46.23 -66.02 29.34
N LYS A 167 45.70 -65.48 30.45
CA LYS A 167 44.26 -65.58 30.77
C LYS A 167 43.55 -65.30 29.46
N SER A 168 42.73 -66.27 29.03
CA SER A 168 42.06 -66.23 27.72
C SER A 168 41.68 -64.80 27.43
N PHE A 169 42.28 -64.24 26.38
CA PHE A 169 41.95 -62.92 25.89
C PHE A 169 40.45 -63.00 25.60
N ARG A 170 39.63 -62.57 26.56
CA ARG A 170 38.29 -62.13 26.26
C ARG A 170 38.59 -61.02 25.30
N GLY A 171 38.38 -61.29 24.00
CA GLY A 171 38.39 -60.24 23.01
C GLY A 171 37.58 -59.14 23.63
N ASP A 172 38.21 -57.99 23.85
CA ASP A 172 37.45 -56.81 24.20
C ASP A 172 36.33 -56.79 23.18
N GLU A 173 35.12 -56.91 23.69
CA GLU A 173 33.90 -56.71 22.93
C GLU A 173 33.83 -55.20 22.68
N SER A 174 34.89 -54.62 22.11
CA SER A 174 34.83 -53.42 21.32
C SER A 174 34.04 -53.81 20.09
N LEU A 175 32.73 -54.01 20.29
CA LEU A 175 31.71 -53.76 19.30
C LEU A 175 32.16 -52.47 18.63
N GLY A 176 32.73 -52.61 17.44
CA GLY A 176 33.27 -51.49 16.69
C GLY A 176 32.21 -50.40 16.74
N GLN A 177 32.58 -49.27 17.36
CA GLN A 177 31.68 -48.17 17.61
C GLN A 177 30.92 -47.92 16.31
N ALA A 178 29.61 -48.20 16.32
CA ALA A 178 28.82 -48.25 15.09
C ALA A 178 28.98 -46.91 14.38
N VAL A 179 29.73 -46.92 13.27
CA VAL A 179 29.96 -45.72 12.48
C VAL A 179 28.59 -45.36 11.90
N PRO A 180 28.07 -44.15 12.17
CA PRO A 180 26.75 -43.78 11.68
C PRO A 180 26.74 -43.90 10.15
N PHE A 181 25.74 -44.60 9.63
CA PHE A 181 25.55 -44.75 8.19
C PHE A 181 24.94 -43.47 7.64
N ASP A 182 25.72 -42.73 6.84
CA ASP A 182 25.35 -41.43 6.28
C ASP A 182 24.68 -41.54 4.89
N GLY A 183 24.17 -42.72 4.56
CA GLY A 183 23.54 -42.96 3.25
C GLY A 183 22.12 -42.41 3.20
N ILE A 184 21.97 -41.22 2.62
CA ILE A 184 20.67 -40.64 2.26
C ILE A 184 20.43 -40.89 0.77
N ALA A 185 19.28 -41.44 0.40
CA ALA A 185 18.91 -41.59 -1.00
C ALA A 185 18.69 -40.22 -1.65
N SER A 186 19.04 -40.07 -2.93
CA SER A 186 18.82 -38.82 -3.68
C SER A 186 17.36 -38.36 -3.61
N TYR A 187 16.42 -39.30 -3.69
CA TYR A 187 14.99 -39.01 -3.56
C TYR A 187 14.61 -38.36 -2.21
N THR A 188 15.15 -38.81 -1.09
CA THR A 188 14.85 -38.20 0.22
C THR A 188 15.55 -36.85 0.40
N ALA A 189 16.70 -36.65 -0.23
CA ALA A 189 17.41 -35.36 -0.21
C ALA A 189 16.70 -34.30 -1.08
N ASP A 190 16.21 -34.69 -2.25
CA ASP A 190 15.65 -33.76 -3.24
C ASP A 190 14.18 -33.38 -2.98
N TYR A 191 13.44 -34.19 -2.22
CA TYR A 191 12.00 -34.01 -1.99
C TYR A 191 11.61 -33.93 -0.51
N PRO A 192 12.13 -32.94 0.26
CA PRO A 192 11.64 -32.71 1.61
C PRO A 192 10.17 -32.24 1.59
N PRO A 193 9.41 -32.50 2.67
CA PRO A 193 8.02 -32.06 2.78
C PRO A 193 7.96 -30.53 2.64
N LYS A 194 7.37 -30.08 1.53
CA LYS A 194 7.20 -28.65 1.25
C LYS A 194 6.19 -28.08 2.23
N GLN A 195 6.55 -27.00 2.93
CA GLN A 195 5.58 -26.28 3.73
C GLN A 195 4.48 -25.72 2.80
N PRO A 196 3.19 -25.91 3.12
CA PRO A 196 2.12 -25.32 2.35
C PRO A 196 2.25 -23.79 2.45
N LEU A 197 2.40 -23.14 1.29
CA LEU A 197 2.30 -21.68 1.21
C LEU A 197 0.85 -21.32 1.52
N PHE A 198 0.60 -20.87 2.74
CA PHE A 198 -0.69 -20.30 3.09
C PHE A 198 -0.86 -19.01 2.29
N PRO A 199 -1.99 -18.82 1.58
CA PRO A 199 -2.28 -17.54 0.95
C PRO A 199 -2.22 -16.46 2.03
N PRO A 200 -1.66 -15.26 1.73
CA PRO A 200 -1.67 -14.17 2.67
C PRO A 200 -3.11 -13.94 3.10
N LYS A 201 -3.37 -14.02 4.42
CA LYS A 201 -4.67 -13.67 4.98
C LYS A 201 -5.03 -12.31 4.40
N THR A 202 -6.16 -12.23 3.68
CA THR A 202 -6.74 -10.97 3.28
C THR A 202 -6.79 -10.12 4.54
N ARG A 203 -6.06 -9.00 4.55
CA ARG A 203 -6.12 -8.03 5.64
C ARG A 203 -7.60 -7.65 5.73
N GLN A 204 -8.28 -8.13 6.76
CA GLN A 204 -9.55 -7.52 7.16
C GLN A 204 -9.21 -6.05 7.38
N ALA A 205 -9.84 -5.19 6.59
CA ALA A 205 -9.71 -3.76 6.76
C ALA A 205 -10.07 -3.48 8.22
N GLN A 206 -9.10 -3.04 9.02
CA GLN A 206 -9.42 -2.48 10.32
C GLN A 206 -10.39 -1.33 10.04
N GLU A 207 -11.63 -1.47 10.54
CA GLU A 207 -12.55 -0.34 10.63
C GLU A 207 -11.78 0.77 11.34
N ARG A 208 -11.53 1.86 10.61
CA ARG A 208 -10.91 3.03 11.17
C ARG A 208 -11.88 3.55 12.22
N ALA A 209 -11.45 3.57 13.48
CA ALA A 209 -12.21 4.23 14.54
C ALA A 209 -12.55 5.66 14.08
N GLU A 210 -13.84 5.98 14.09
CA GLU A 210 -14.32 7.33 13.78
C GLU A 210 -13.73 8.28 14.81
N ILE A 211 -12.84 9.15 14.35
CA ILE A 211 -12.27 10.22 15.17
C ILE A 211 -13.43 11.18 15.45
N PRO A 212 -13.81 11.44 16.72
CA PRO A 212 -14.89 12.37 17.01
C PRO A 212 -14.51 13.74 16.45
N GLU A 213 -15.39 14.29 15.60
CA GLU A 213 -15.14 15.53 14.88
C GLU A 213 -15.29 16.73 15.82
N THR A 214 -14.22 17.04 16.55
CA THR A 214 -14.10 18.23 17.41
C THR A 214 -13.62 19.43 16.60
N ARG A 215 -14.23 19.68 15.44
CA ARG A 215 -13.98 20.90 14.68
C ARG A 215 -14.96 21.97 15.12
N ASP A 216 -14.42 22.98 15.77
CA ASP A 216 -15.01 24.27 16.03
C ASP A 216 -15.22 25.00 14.68
N PHE A 217 -16.40 24.80 14.08
CA PHE A 217 -16.83 25.49 12.86
C PHE A 217 -17.17 26.98 13.11
N GLU A 218 -16.44 27.64 14.01
CA GLU A 218 -16.58 29.07 14.23
C GLU A 218 -15.93 29.81 13.06
N THR A 219 -16.65 30.77 12.52
CA THR A 219 -16.17 31.60 11.41
C THR A 219 -15.65 32.92 11.97
N THR A 220 -14.72 33.55 11.26
CA THR A 220 -14.23 34.89 11.63
C THR A 220 -15.35 35.92 11.76
N GLN A 221 -16.49 35.69 11.09
CA GLN A 221 -17.67 36.53 11.17
C GLN A 221 -18.44 36.34 12.49
N SER A 222 -18.61 35.11 12.96
CA SER A 222 -19.27 34.85 14.26
C SER A 222 -18.46 35.41 15.43
N ASP A 223 -17.14 35.47 15.27
CA ASP A 223 -16.25 36.03 16.29
C ASP A 223 -16.16 37.56 16.23
N ALA A 224 -16.17 38.15 15.03
CA ALA A 224 -16.05 39.59 14.85
C ALA A 224 -17.35 40.38 15.12
N TYR A 225 -18.52 39.78 14.92
CA TYR A 225 -19.82 40.46 15.03
C TYR A 225 -20.67 39.92 16.19
N ARG A 226 -20.10 39.87 17.40
CA ARG A 226 -20.88 39.60 18.60
C ARG A 226 -21.72 40.83 18.94
N VAL A 227 -23.03 40.63 19.14
CA VAL A 227 -23.93 41.70 19.58
C VAL A 227 -23.44 42.19 20.95
N PRO A 228 -23.05 43.47 21.10
CA PRO A 228 -22.64 44.01 22.39
C PRO A 228 -23.77 43.83 23.41
N PRO A 229 -23.47 43.53 24.68
CA PRO A 229 -24.50 43.36 25.69
C PRO A 229 -25.37 44.62 25.73
N HIS A 230 -26.70 44.43 25.75
CA HIS A 230 -27.74 45.47 25.67
C HIS A 230 -27.69 46.57 26.77
N ARG A 231 -26.65 46.58 27.61
CA ARG A 231 -26.47 47.50 28.75
C ARG A 231 -25.19 48.32 28.69
N LEU A 232 -24.57 48.51 27.52
CA LEU A 232 -23.53 49.53 27.37
C LEU A 232 -24.19 50.88 27.05
N ARG A 233 -24.42 51.69 28.08
CA ARG A 233 -24.79 53.10 27.90
C ARG A 233 -23.50 53.90 27.68
N HIS A 234 -23.23 54.31 26.45
CA HIS A 234 -22.18 55.29 26.20
C HIS A 234 -22.63 56.65 26.75
N VAL A 235 -22.07 57.03 27.91
CA VAL A 235 -22.27 58.35 28.50
C VAL A 235 -21.26 59.30 27.85
N CYS A 236 -21.75 60.33 27.16
CA CYS A 236 -20.87 61.31 26.53
C CYS A 236 -20.08 62.04 27.64
N PRO A 237 -18.75 62.11 27.56
CA PRO A 237 -17.92 62.69 28.64
C PRO A 237 -18.23 64.17 28.93
N SER A 238 -18.82 64.90 27.97
CA SER A 238 -19.27 66.28 28.17
C SER A 238 -20.48 66.41 29.10
N SER A 239 -21.24 65.33 29.32
CA SER A 239 -22.41 65.33 30.20
C SER A 239 -22.06 65.23 31.69
N LEU A 240 -20.83 64.80 32.01
CA LEU A 240 -20.33 64.67 33.39
C LEU A 240 -19.61 65.93 33.88
N VAL A 241 -19.44 66.94 33.02
CA VAL A 241 -18.80 68.21 33.39
C VAL A 241 -19.81 69.07 34.17
N PRO A 242 -19.57 69.39 35.44
CA PRO A 242 -20.45 70.29 36.18
C PRO A 242 -20.44 71.67 35.54
N LYS A 243 -21.62 72.31 35.45
CA LYS A 243 -21.73 73.70 34.97
C LYS A 243 -20.90 74.61 35.89
N ARG A 244 -19.78 75.14 35.40
CA ARG A 244 -18.98 76.13 36.14
C ARG A 244 -19.72 77.47 36.17
N ALA A 245 -19.61 78.19 37.29
CA ALA A 245 -20.10 79.56 37.40
C ALA A 245 -19.38 80.48 36.38
N PRO A 246 -20.03 81.53 35.85
CA PRO A 246 -19.42 82.43 34.88
C PRO A 246 -18.18 83.10 35.48
N SER A 247 -17.04 83.02 34.79
CA SER A 247 -15.84 83.77 35.13
C SER A 247 -16.05 85.25 34.82
N VAL A 248 -15.55 86.13 35.69
CA VAL A 248 -15.73 87.59 35.60
C VAL A 248 -15.05 88.19 34.34
N ASP A 249 -14.10 87.47 33.72
CA ASP A 249 -13.28 87.96 32.61
C ASP A 249 -13.59 87.33 31.23
N GLY A 250 -14.73 86.65 31.05
CA GLY A 250 -15.22 86.26 29.71
C GLY A 250 -14.37 85.27 28.88
N HIS A 251 -13.22 84.81 29.38
CA HIS A 251 -12.33 83.88 28.68
C HIS A 251 -12.53 82.43 29.13
N PHE A 252 -12.91 81.56 28.18
CA PHE A 252 -13.03 80.12 28.37
C PHE A 252 -11.68 79.44 28.06
N LYS A 253 -10.99 78.91 29.08
CA LYS A 253 -9.84 78.01 28.89
C LYS A 253 -10.32 76.56 29.04
N LEU A 254 -10.32 75.81 27.94
CA LEU A 254 -10.54 74.37 27.95
C LEU A 254 -9.23 73.68 28.36
N SER A 255 -9.13 73.21 29.61
CA SER A 255 -8.07 72.28 30.00
C SER A 255 -8.47 70.88 29.56
N VAL A 256 -7.77 70.35 28.55
CA VAL A 256 -8.02 69.03 27.92
C VAL A 256 -7.73 67.86 28.88
N TYR A 257 -7.11 68.12 30.04
CA TYR A 257 -6.54 67.09 30.91
C TYR A 257 -7.48 66.46 31.95
N ASP A 258 -8.71 66.94 32.12
CA ASP A 258 -9.64 66.45 33.17
C ASP A 258 -10.88 65.72 32.63
N ILE A 259 -10.85 65.22 31.40
CA ILE A 259 -11.98 64.46 30.83
C ILE A 259 -11.74 62.96 31.06
N PRO A 260 -12.46 62.30 31.98
CA PRO A 260 -12.41 60.85 32.07
C PRO A 260 -13.06 60.24 30.82
N SER A 261 -12.24 59.74 29.90
CA SER A 261 -12.69 58.95 28.75
C SER A 261 -12.53 57.47 29.08
N GLY A 262 -13.63 56.79 29.37
CA GLY A 262 -13.67 55.35 29.58
C GLY A 262 -15.10 54.85 29.67
N ASP A 263 -15.34 53.63 29.17
CA ASP A 263 -16.63 52.95 29.34
C ASP A 263 -16.78 52.57 30.82
N ILE A 264 -17.84 53.06 31.46
CA ILE A 264 -18.18 52.69 32.83
C ILE A 264 -19.08 51.47 32.72
N LEU A 265 -18.61 50.33 33.22
CA LEU A 265 -19.43 49.15 33.45
C LEU A 265 -20.19 49.36 34.76
N ASP A 266 -21.52 49.26 34.70
CA ASP A 266 -22.38 49.16 35.89
C ASP A 266 -22.24 47.78 36.56
#